data_AF-A0A849ZSD3-F1
#
_entry.id   AF-A0A849ZSD3-F1
#
_cell.length_a   1.000
_cell.length_b   1.000
_cell.length_c   1.000
_cell.angle_alpha   90.00
_cell.angle_beta   90.00
_cell.angle_gamma   90.00
#
_symmetry.space_group_name_H-M   'P 1'
#
loop_
_entity.id
_entity.type
_entity.pdbx_description
1 polymer ?
#
loop_
_entity_poly.entity_id
_entity_poly.type
_entity_poly.pdbx_seq_one_letter_code
_entity_poly.pdbx_strand_id
1 'polypeptide(L)'
;MAAAKTPLTAAELLGAPEIPRRGRERLVAIAMELFYRHGFNAVGLDAVIAEAGVSKTTFYKHFESKTQLMVAAVEWRDRHETRAWRRAVRLLAGNDPRRQIRAHFEVMDRWFNEPDFHGCLFLNAAVEFPNSRDPVHRAAAAHKRAQRDEIR
;
A
#
# COMPACT_ATOMS: atom_id res chain seq x y z
N MET A 1 35.51 -19.06 -3.10
CA MET A 1 34.27 -18.52 -3.68
C MET A 1 33.33 -18.20 -2.55
N ALA A 2 33.07 -16.92 -2.26
CA ALA A 2 32.06 -16.55 -1.27
C ALA A 2 30.70 -17.01 -1.82
N ALA A 3 29.95 -17.80 -1.04
CA ALA A 3 28.58 -18.14 -1.38
C ALA A 3 27.81 -16.82 -1.61
N ALA A 4 27.28 -16.65 -2.83
CA ALA A 4 26.39 -15.53 -3.09
C ALA A 4 25.23 -15.65 -2.10
N LYS A 5 25.11 -14.68 -1.18
CA LYS A 5 23.99 -14.63 -0.24
C LYS A 5 22.71 -14.66 -1.07
N THR A 6 21.76 -15.52 -0.69
CA THR A 6 20.43 -15.54 -1.31
C THR A 6 19.88 -14.12 -1.34
N PRO A 7 19.47 -13.60 -2.50
CA PRO A 7 18.92 -12.25 -2.59
C PRO A 7 17.66 -12.16 -1.74
N LEU A 8 17.54 -11.08 -0.96
CA LEU A 8 16.35 -10.82 -0.14
C LEU A 8 15.08 -10.82 -1.02
N THR A 9 14.01 -11.44 -0.54
CA THR A 9 12.67 -11.42 -1.17
C THR A 9 12.02 -10.04 -1.07
N ALA A 10 10.91 -9.80 -1.80
CA ALA A 10 10.20 -8.54 -1.66
C ALA A 10 9.55 -8.42 -0.27
N ALA A 11 9.07 -9.54 0.27
CA ALA A 11 8.59 -9.63 1.65
C ALA A 11 9.66 -9.20 2.68
N GLU A 12 10.93 -9.62 2.53
CA GLU A 12 12.02 -9.23 3.43
C GLU A 12 12.42 -7.75 3.27
N LEU A 13 12.31 -7.20 2.06
CA LEU A 13 12.65 -5.81 1.77
C LEU A 13 11.56 -4.83 2.23
N LEU A 14 10.35 -5.05 1.75
CA LEU A 14 9.20 -4.17 1.94
C LEU A 14 8.54 -4.43 3.29
N GLY A 15 8.57 -5.67 3.78
CA GLY A 15 7.84 -6.08 4.98
C GLY A 15 6.33 -6.11 4.74
N ALA A 16 5.64 -7.00 5.46
CA ALA A 16 4.20 -6.87 5.62
C ALA A 16 3.92 -5.81 6.69
N PRO A 17 3.04 -4.83 6.45
CA PRO A 17 2.63 -3.91 7.49
C PRO A 17 1.92 -4.69 8.62
N GLU A 18 2.30 -4.42 9.87
CA GLU A 18 1.67 -5.07 11.03
C GLU A 18 0.22 -4.60 11.15
N ILE A 19 -0.73 -5.53 11.08
CA ILE A 19 -2.16 -5.23 11.21
C ILE A 19 -2.47 -4.99 12.71
N PRO A 20 -3.00 -3.81 13.08
CA PRO A 20 -3.36 -3.56 14.47
C PRO A 20 -4.41 -4.55 14.99
N ARG A 21 -4.36 -4.86 16.29
CA ARG A 21 -5.24 -5.88 16.88
C ARG A 21 -6.70 -5.45 16.99
N ARG A 22 -7.00 -4.15 17.15
CA ARG A 22 -8.36 -3.61 17.34
C ARG A 22 -8.47 -2.16 16.86
N GLY A 23 -9.70 -1.67 16.75
CA GLY A 23 -10.01 -0.26 16.53
C GLY A 23 -9.95 0.20 15.07
N ARG A 24 -9.96 1.53 14.88
CA ARG A 24 -10.03 2.18 13.58
C ARG A 24 -8.93 1.71 12.62
N GLU A 25 -7.69 1.61 13.08
CA GLU A 25 -6.57 1.25 12.20
C GLU A 25 -6.63 -0.21 11.73
N ARG A 26 -7.11 -1.13 12.58
CA ARG A 26 -7.37 -2.52 12.15
C ARG A 26 -8.36 -2.56 11.00
N LEU A 27 -9.48 -1.84 11.14
CA LEU A 27 -10.50 -1.75 10.10
C LEU A 27 -9.94 -1.20 8.79
N VAL A 28 -9.08 -0.17 8.86
CA VAL A 28 -8.40 0.40 7.68
C VAL A 28 -7.44 -0.60 7.04
N ALA A 29 -6.61 -1.28 7.83
CA ALA A 29 -5.65 -2.26 7.33
C ALA A 29 -6.34 -3.42 6.61
N ILE A 30 -7.42 -3.97 7.18
CA ILE A 30 -8.20 -5.04 6.58
C ILE A 30 -8.91 -4.58 5.31
N ALA A 31 -9.51 -3.38 5.33
CA ALA A 31 -10.12 -2.80 4.14
C ALA A 31 -9.09 -2.61 3.02
N MET A 32 -7.87 -2.16 3.34
CA MET A 32 -6.78 -2.00 2.39
C MET A 32 -6.40 -3.33 1.72
N GLU A 33 -6.29 -4.43 2.47
CA GLU A 33 -6.00 -5.75 1.92
C GLU A 33 -7.10 -6.23 0.96
N LEU A 34 -8.36 -6.05 1.36
CA LEU A 34 -9.51 -6.39 0.52
C LEU A 34 -9.52 -5.54 -0.77
N PHE A 35 -9.33 -4.22 -0.67
CA PHE A 35 -9.30 -3.35 -1.84
C PHE A 35 -8.11 -3.65 -2.75
N TYR A 36 -6.96 -4.02 -2.19
CA TYR A 36 -5.78 -4.38 -2.98
C TYR A 36 -6.01 -5.65 -3.82
N ARG A 37 -6.63 -6.68 -3.23
CA ARG A 37 -6.86 -7.98 -3.89
C ARG A 37 -8.08 -8.00 -4.80
N HIS A 38 -9.11 -7.24 -4.47
CA HIS A 38 -10.43 -7.38 -5.10
C HIS A 38 -10.94 -6.08 -5.74
N GLY A 39 -10.26 -4.95 -5.55
CA GLY A 39 -10.67 -3.66 -6.07
C GLY A 39 -11.60 -2.89 -5.13
N PHE A 40 -11.62 -1.56 -5.26
CA PHE A 40 -12.36 -0.65 -4.39
C PHE A 40 -13.87 -0.73 -4.64
N ASN A 41 -14.28 -0.77 -5.91
CA ASN A 41 -15.69 -0.79 -6.30
C ASN A 41 -16.34 -2.16 -6.05
N ALA A 42 -15.62 -3.25 -6.27
CA ALA A 42 -16.15 -4.60 -6.12
C ALA A 42 -16.34 -5.03 -4.65
N VAL A 43 -15.48 -4.56 -3.74
CA VAL A 43 -15.60 -4.89 -2.31
C VAL A 43 -16.73 -4.11 -1.67
N GLY A 44 -17.79 -4.77 -1.22
CA GLY A 44 -18.89 -4.13 -0.46
C GLY A 44 -18.50 -3.75 0.97
N LEU A 45 -19.26 -2.83 1.59
CA LEU A 45 -19.06 -2.45 3.00
C LEU A 45 -19.24 -3.64 3.95
N ASP A 46 -20.25 -4.49 3.70
CA ASP A 46 -20.54 -5.64 4.56
C ASP A 46 -19.41 -6.67 4.55
N ALA A 47 -18.72 -6.85 3.42
CA ALA A 47 -17.54 -7.71 3.33
C ALA A 47 -16.40 -7.21 4.22
N VAL A 48 -16.14 -5.90 4.22
CA VAL A 48 -15.14 -5.30 5.11
C VAL A 48 -15.52 -5.45 6.57
N ILE A 49 -16.78 -5.20 6.92
CA ILE A 49 -17.29 -5.32 8.30
C ILE A 49 -17.14 -6.76 8.81
N ALA A 50 -17.50 -7.74 7.98
CA ALA A 50 -17.39 -9.16 8.29
C ALA A 50 -15.93 -9.57 8.50
N GLU A 51 -15.05 -9.23 7.56
CA GLU A 51 -13.61 -9.57 7.65
C GLU A 51 -12.94 -8.88 8.85
N ALA A 52 -13.33 -7.63 9.13
CA ALA A 52 -12.81 -6.88 10.27
C ALA A 52 -13.34 -7.38 11.62
N GLY A 53 -14.39 -8.21 11.63
CA GLY A 53 -15.03 -8.70 12.84
C GLY A 53 -15.67 -7.58 13.67
N VAL A 54 -16.18 -6.54 13.01
CA VAL A 54 -16.83 -5.39 13.68
C VAL A 54 -18.33 -5.36 13.36
N SER A 55 -19.11 -4.62 14.16
CA SER A 55 -20.52 -4.36 13.81
C SER A 55 -20.63 -3.17 12.86
N LYS A 56 -21.75 -3.06 12.14
CA LYS A 56 -22.09 -1.86 11.35
C LYS A 56 -22.13 -0.59 12.20
N THR A 57 -22.62 -0.67 13.44
CA THR A 57 -22.57 0.42 14.42
C THR A 57 -21.13 0.82 14.74
N THR A 58 -20.23 -0.15 14.92
CA THR A 58 -18.81 0.12 15.18
C THR A 58 -18.14 0.76 13.97
N PHE A 59 -18.46 0.32 12.75
CA PHE A 59 -17.99 0.96 11.52
C PHE A 59 -18.37 2.45 11.48
N TYR A 60 -19.65 2.76 11.70
CA TYR A 60 -20.13 4.14 11.65
C TYR A 60 -19.64 5.03 12.80
N LYS A 61 -19.10 4.45 13.88
CA LYS A 61 -18.34 5.21 14.89
C LYS A 61 -16.98 5.72 14.40
N HIS A 62 -16.44 5.12 13.33
CA HIS A 62 -15.12 5.44 12.79
C HIS A 62 -15.13 6.11 11.42
N PHE A 63 -16.14 5.81 10.60
CA PHE A 63 -16.26 6.29 9.23
C PHE A 63 -17.70 6.63 8.89
N GLU A 64 -17.92 7.80 8.31
CA GLU A 64 -19.26 8.23 7.88
C GLU A 64 -19.68 7.54 6.58
N SER A 65 -18.71 7.08 5.77
CA SER A 65 -18.97 6.43 4.49
C SER A 65 -17.88 5.44 4.11
N LYS A 66 -18.21 4.55 3.15
CA LYS A 66 -17.23 3.67 2.50
C LYS A 66 -16.13 4.48 1.82
N THR A 67 -16.46 5.60 1.19
CA THR A 67 -15.47 6.48 0.54
C THR A 67 -14.43 7.00 1.53
N GLN A 68 -14.83 7.41 2.74
CA GLN A 68 -13.87 7.82 3.77
C GLN A 68 -12.94 6.66 4.20
N LEU A 69 -13.47 5.44 4.29
CA LEU A 69 -12.66 4.25 4.55
C LEU A 69 -11.67 3.99 3.41
N MET A 70 -12.10 4.10 2.15
CA MET A 70 -11.23 3.92 0.97
C MET A 70 -10.07 4.92 0.98
N VAL A 71 -10.36 6.20 1.23
CA VAL A 71 -9.32 7.24 1.35
C VAL A 71 -8.35 6.89 2.48
N ALA A 72 -8.86 6.53 3.65
CA ALA A 72 -8.03 6.15 4.78
C ALA A 72 -7.16 4.91 4.48
N ALA A 73 -7.67 3.94 3.70
CA ALA A 73 -6.91 2.78 3.25
C ALA A 73 -5.77 3.16 2.29
N VAL A 74 -6.02 4.05 1.33
CA VAL A 74 -4.98 4.57 0.42
C VAL A 74 -3.91 5.33 1.19
N GLU A 75 -4.30 6.22 2.11
CA GLU A 75 -3.35 6.97 2.94
C GLU A 75 -2.57 6.06 3.89
N TRP A 76 -3.22 5.02 4.43
CA TRP A 76 -2.56 4.03 5.26
C TRP A 76 -1.52 3.26 4.44
N ARG A 77 -1.85 2.84 3.21
CA ARG A 77 -0.88 2.19 2.32
C ARG A 77 0.29 3.11 2.03
N ASP A 78 0.05 4.39 1.72
CA ASP A 78 1.10 5.36 1.41
C ASP A 78 2.12 5.50 2.55
N ARG A 79 1.65 5.67 3.79
CA ARG A 79 2.53 5.80 4.96
C ARG A 79 3.44 4.58 5.15
N HIS A 80 2.93 3.38 4.90
CA HIS A 80 3.69 2.15 5.07
C HIS A 80 4.62 1.88 3.88
N GLU A 81 4.11 2.01 2.66
CA GLU A 81 4.86 1.76 1.42
C GLU A 81 6.05 2.74 1.29
N THR A 82 5.84 4.03 1.52
CA THR A 82 6.92 5.03 1.41
C THR A 82 8.06 4.74 2.40
N ARG A 83 7.73 4.35 3.64
CA ARG A 83 8.74 3.99 4.66
C ARG A 83 9.46 2.70 4.31
N ALA A 84 8.70 1.67 3.93
CA ALA A 84 9.21 0.36 3.52
C ALA A 84 10.16 0.47 2.32
N TRP A 85 9.74 1.22 1.30
CA TRP A 85 10.48 1.40 0.06
C TRP A 85 11.83 2.10 0.30
N ARG A 86 11.83 3.21 1.04
CA ARG A 86 13.06 3.91 1.44
C ARG A 86 14.03 3.01 2.19
N ARG A 87 13.51 2.21 3.12
CA ARG A 87 14.31 1.24 3.88
C ARG A 87 14.91 0.18 2.96
N ALA A 88 14.12 -0.39 2.06
CA ALA A 88 14.56 -1.40 1.10
C ALA A 88 15.67 -0.88 0.19
N VAL A 89 15.49 0.31 -0.39
CA VAL A 89 16.50 0.95 -1.25
C VAL A 89 17.79 1.20 -0.47
N ARG A 90 17.71 1.73 0.76
CA ARG A 90 18.89 1.92 1.63
C ARG A 90 19.58 0.61 2.00
N LEU A 91 18.81 -0.46 2.23
CA LEU A 91 19.37 -1.77 2.58
C LEU A 91 20.19 -2.35 1.42
N LEU A 92 19.75 -2.17 0.18
CA LEU A 92 20.46 -2.65 -1.01
C LEU A 92 21.63 -1.74 -1.41
N ALA A 93 21.45 -0.41 -1.33
CA ALA A 93 22.36 0.55 -1.94
C ALA A 93 23.16 1.43 -0.97
N GLY A 94 22.88 1.39 0.34
CA GLY A 94 23.46 2.32 1.30
C GLY A 94 23.10 3.76 0.95
N ASN A 95 24.08 4.67 1.03
CA ASN A 95 23.91 6.10 0.75
C ASN A 95 24.40 6.54 -0.64
N ASP A 96 24.76 5.61 -1.54
CA ASP A 96 25.22 5.95 -2.90
C ASP A 96 24.01 6.24 -3.83
N PRO A 97 23.83 7.48 -4.31
CA PRO A 97 22.67 7.84 -5.14
C PRO A 97 22.56 7.04 -6.44
N ARG A 98 23.68 6.73 -7.11
CA ARG A 98 23.65 5.96 -8.37
C ARG A 98 23.25 4.52 -8.13
N ARG A 99 23.67 3.94 -6.99
CA ARG A 99 23.23 2.60 -6.59
C ARG A 99 21.79 2.60 -6.13
N GLN A 100 21.31 3.66 -5.48
CA GLN A 100 19.92 3.77 -5.06
C GLN A 100 18.96 3.75 -6.25
N ILE A 101 19.26 4.48 -7.34
CA ILE A 101 18.46 4.43 -8.57
C ILE A 101 18.32 2.99 -9.09
N ARG A 102 19.41 2.22 -9.13
CA ARG A 102 19.35 0.79 -9.51
C ARG A 102 18.53 -0.04 -8.52
N ALA A 103 18.71 0.21 -7.21
CA ALA A 103 17.97 -0.50 -6.17
C ALA A 103 16.45 -0.28 -6.27
N HIS A 104 15.96 0.88 -6.74
CA HIS A 104 14.53 1.05 -7.02
C HIS A 104 14.00 0.00 -8.00
N PHE A 105 14.72 -0.25 -9.10
CA PHE A 105 14.34 -1.27 -10.08
C PHE A 105 14.47 -2.69 -9.52
N GLU A 106 15.48 -2.96 -8.69
CA GLU A 106 15.60 -4.26 -8.02
C GLU A 106 14.45 -4.53 -7.05
N VAL A 107 14.01 -3.52 -6.29
CA VAL A 107 12.85 -3.65 -5.39
C VAL A 107 11.57 -3.86 -6.20
N MET A 108 11.40 -3.14 -7.33
CA MET A 108 10.26 -3.33 -8.24
C MET A 108 10.24 -4.73 -8.84
N ASP A 109 11.36 -5.20 -9.38
CA ASP A 109 11.48 -6.53 -9.98
C ASP A 109 11.07 -7.62 -8.99
N ARG A 110 11.58 -7.55 -7.74
CA ARG A 110 11.20 -8.51 -6.69
C ARG A 110 9.71 -8.43 -6.36
N TRP A 111 9.16 -7.22 -6.21
CA TRP A 111 7.75 -7.03 -5.88
C TRP A 111 6.81 -7.49 -7.01
N PHE A 112 7.15 -7.24 -8.27
CA PHE A 112 6.35 -7.64 -9.43
C PHE A 112 6.30 -9.16 -9.61
N ASN A 113 7.32 -9.88 -9.13
CA ASN A 113 7.41 -11.33 -9.18
C ASN A 113 6.90 -12.03 -7.91
N GLU A 114 6.31 -11.31 -6.95
CA GLU A 114 5.63 -11.94 -5.81
C GLU A 114 4.32 -12.63 -6.26
N PRO A 115 3.99 -13.83 -5.74
CA PRO A 115 2.76 -14.54 -6.13
C PRO A 115 1.46 -13.78 -5.87
N ASP A 116 1.45 -12.86 -4.89
CA ASP A 116 0.29 -12.04 -4.49
C ASP A 116 0.41 -10.59 -4.99
N PHE A 117 1.06 -10.40 -6.15
CA PHE A 117 1.17 -9.09 -6.81
C PHE A 117 -0.12 -8.74 -7.57
N HIS A 118 -0.79 -7.67 -7.13
CA HIS A 118 -2.03 -7.15 -7.74
C HIS A 118 -1.81 -5.77 -8.37
N GLY A 119 -0.58 -5.46 -8.80
CA GLY A 119 -0.25 -4.14 -9.33
C GLY A 119 0.02 -3.10 -8.23
N CYS A 120 -0.03 -1.83 -8.60
CA CYS A 120 0.15 -0.73 -7.66
C CYS A 120 -1.21 -0.24 -7.16
N LEU A 121 -1.46 -0.33 -5.85
CA LEU A 121 -2.74 0.12 -5.24
C LEU A 121 -3.13 1.53 -5.72
N PHE A 122 -2.18 2.45 -5.78
CA PHE A 122 -2.43 3.84 -6.18
C PHE A 122 -2.80 3.97 -7.65
N LEU A 123 -2.19 3.19 -8.54
CA LEU A 123 -2.57 3.17 -9.96
C LEU A 123 -3.94 2.53 -10.14
N ASN A 124 -4.20 1.41 -9.48
CA ASN A 124 -5.50 0.73 -9.52
C ASN A 124 -6.62 1.65 -9.02
N ALA A 125 -6.39 2.36 -7.90
CA ALA A 125 -7.33 3.34 -7.39
C ALA A 125 -7.60 4.47 -8.40
N ALA A 126 -6.56 5.01 -9.05
CA ALA A 126 -6.74 6.05 -10.07
C ALA A 126 -7.50 5.55 -11.31
N VAL A 127 -7.38 4.26 -11.66
CA VAL A 127 -8.15 3.62 -12.73
C VAL A 127 -9.62 3.44 -12.34
N GLU A 128 -9.89 2.97 -11.12
CA GLU A 128 -11.25 2.79 -10.61
C GLU A 128 -11.99 4.11 -10.35
N PHE A 129 -11.24 5.19 -10.06
CA PHE A 129 -11.76 6.53 -9.83
C PHE A 129 -11.11 7.52 -10.82
N PRO A 130 -11.54 7.56 -12.11
CA PRO A 130 -10.87 8.35 -13.14
C PRO A 130 -11.08 9.87 -12.99
N ASN A 131 -12.08 10.31 -12.24
CA ASN A 131 -12.31 11.74 -11.98
C ASN A 131 -11.25 12.27 -10.99
N SER A 132 -10.44 13.23 -11.43
CA SER A 132 -9.38 13.83 -10.61
C SER A 132 -9.86 14.58 -9.37
N ARG A 133 -11.16 14.91 -9.29
CA ARG A 133 -11.79 15.51 -8.11
C ARG A 133 -12.27 14.47 -7.09
N ASP A 134 -12.32 13.20 -7.45
CA ASP A 134 -12.68 12.12 -6.53
C ASP A 134 -11.66 12.07 -5.37
N PRO A 135 -12.11 11.97 -4.11
CA PRO A 135 -11.20 11.96 -2.97
C PRO A 135 -10.24 10.76 -2.98
N VAL A 136 -10.64 9.59 -3.48
CA VAL A 136 -9.77 8.41 -3.59
C VAL A 136 -8.71 8.65 -4.66
N HIS A 137 -9.09 9.21 -5.81
CA HIS A 137 -8.14 9.62 -6.84
C HIS A 137 -7.12 10.63 -6.31
N ARG A 138 -7.57 11.64 -5.57
CA ARG A 138 -6.70 12.67 -4.99
C ARG A 138 -5.68 12.09 -4.02
N ALA A 139 -6.09 11.15 -3.17
CA ALA A 139 -5.21 10.44 -2.25
C ALA A 139 -4.15 9.63 -3.01
N ALA A 140 -4.57 8.88 -4.04
CA ALA A 140 -3.65 8.09 -4.85
C ALA A 140 -2.64 8.96 -5.63
N ALA A 141 -3.11 10.07 -6.21
CA ALA A 141 -2.27 11.01 -6.92
C ALA A 141 -1.28 11.74 -5.99
N ALA A 142 -1.63 11.93 -4.71
CA ALA A 142 -0.73 12.54 -3.73
C ALA A 142 0.50 11.67 -3.48
N HIS A 143 0.33 10.36 -3.34
CA HIS A 143 1.43 9.41 -3.22
C HIS A 143 2.39 9.49 -4.43
N LYS A 144 1.87 9.50 -5.66
CA LYS A 144 2.72 9.59 -6.86
C LYS A 144 3.46 10.91 -6.99
N ARG A 145 2.84 12.03 -6.57
CA ARG A 145 3.53 13.33 -6.49
C ARG A 145 4.68 13.28 -5.47
N ALA A 146 4.43 12.73 -4.27
CA ALA A 146 5.45 12.59 -3.25
C ALA A 146 6.64 11.72 -3.71
N GLN A 147 6.38 10.59 -4.38
CA GLN A 147 7.45 9.74 -4.96
C GLN A 147 8.29 10.50 -5.99
N ARG A 148 7.65 11.25 -6.90
CA ARG A 148 8.35 12.07 -7.89
C ARG A 148 9.24 13.11 -7.23
N ASP A 149 8.73 13.79 -6.21
CA ASP A 149 9.44 14.88 -5.55
C ASP A 149 10.61 14.38 -4.68
N GLU A 150 10.61 13.10 -4.27
CA GLU A 150 11.74 12.47 -3.58
C GLU A 150 12.92 12.10 -4.52
N ILE A 151 12.62 11.83 -5.79
CA ILE A 151 13.63 11.40 -6.78
C ILE A 151 14.28 12.61 -7.50
N ARG A 152 13.65 13.78 -7.42
CA ARG A 152 14.15 15.05 -7.98
C ARG A 152 15.27 15.64 -7.12
#